data_AF-A0A0L8MAD5-F1
#
_entry.id   AF-A0A0L8MAD5-F1
#
_cell.length_a   1.000
_cell.length_b   1.000
_cell.length_c   1.000
_cell.angle_alpha   90.00
_cell.angle_beta   90.00
_cell.angle_gamma   90.00
#
_symmetry.space_group_name_H-M   'P 1'
#
loop_
_entity.id
_entity.type
_entity.pdbx_description
1 polymer ?
#
loop_
_entity_poly.entity_id
_entity_poly.type
_entity_poly.pdbx_seq_one_letter_code
_entity_poly.pdbx_strand_id
1 'polypeptide(L)'
;MGSESGRVKRGEQSRISQWLRRRQKPTAEDPGAEREALLLAFAAAGLPLAPAAHPAGYRCSCDRIGCPTPARHPVSFAWQTQSTTDRAQVERWARNEPRANFITATGMVHDVLDVPLEAGADALARLLEAGIEVGPVAESGGTGDQARMLFFTATRGTPEDEDEWWPCALDCHPETMDEHPGLRWHCRGSYVLVPPAALPGDQAVTWIRGIEHTLPDPLTLLETLTDACAAYAGTANSTPAVVAWPLGQ
;
A
#
# COMPACT_ATOMS: atom_id res chain seq x y z
N MET A 1 -4.15 -64.59 -56.21
CA MET A 1 -3.00 -65.51 -56.05
C MET A 1 -1.78 -64.68 -55.70
N GLY A 2 -0.98 -65.11 -54.73
CA GLY A 2 0.38 -64.61 -54.52
C GLY A 2 0.55 -63.48 -53.51
N SER A 3 0.44 -63.80 -52.22
CA SER A 3 1.08 -63.09 -51.11
C SER A 3 2.60 -63.11 -51.24
N GLU A 4 3.30 -62.03 -50.90
CA GLU A 4 4.53 -62.15 -50.10
C GLU A 4 4.94 -60.83 -49.44
N SER A 5 5.07 -60.93 -48.12
CA SER A 5 5.51 -59.87 -47.22
C SER A 5 7.03 -59.77 -47.23
N GLY A 6 7.56 -58.58 -47.53
CA GLY A 6 8.97 -58.22 -47.40
C GLY A 6 9.22 -57.25 -46.24
N ARG A 7 9.95 -57.73 -45.24
CA ARG A 7 10.26 -57.16 -43.92
C ARG A 7 11.06 -55.83 -43.93
N VAL A 8 10.50 -54.84 -43.23
CA VAL A 8 11.09 -53.82 -42.32
C VAL A 8 12.49 -53.26 -42.61
N LYS A 9 12.58 -51.92 -42.76
CA LYS A 9 13.58 -51.11 -42.06
C LYS A 9 12.96 -49.87 -41.42
N ARG A 10 13.12 -49.84 -40.08
CA ARG A 10 13.02 -48.68 -39.19
C ARG A 10 13.98 -47.59 -39.64
N GLY A 11 13.54 -46.35 -39.63
CA GLY A 11 14.42 -45.19 -39.69
C GLY A 11 13.62 -43.90 -39.68
N GLU A 12 13.87 -43.05 -38.69
CA GLU A 12 13.46 -41.65 -38.62
C GLU A 12 11.98 -41.39 -38.25
N GLN A 13 11.65 -41.70 -37.00
CA GLN A 13 10.68 -40.89 -36.29
C GLN A 13 11.22 -39.46 -36.21
N SER A 14 10.66 -38.60 -37.06
CA SER A 14 10.87 -37.16 -37.11
C SER A 14 10.82 -36.55 -35.70
N ARG A 15 11.95 -35.98 -35.27
CA ARG A 15 12.18 -35.27 -33.99
C ARG A 15 11.46 -33.92 -33.93
N ILE A 16 10.27 -33.78 -34.52
CA ILE A 16 9.61 -32.49 -34.74
C ILE A 16 8.43 -32.23 -33.78
N SER A 17 8.07 -33.16 -32.88
CA SER A 17 6.83 -33.02 -32.08
C SER A 17 7.00 -32.82 -30.56
N GLN A 18 8.18 -32.45 -30.06
CA GLN A 18 8.38 -32.15 -28.62
C GLN A 18 8.59 -30.67 -28.26
N TRP A 19 8.78 -29.77 -29.23
CA TRP A 19 9.06 -28.36 -28.92
C TRP A 19 7.80 -27.48 -28.74
N LEU A 20 6.62 -27.95 -29.20
CA LEU A 20 5.37 -27.16 -29.19
C LEU A 20 4.42 -27.44 -28.02
N ARG A 21 4.85 -28.15 -26.97
CA ARG A 21 4.01 -28.39 -25.77
C ARG A 21 4.72 -28.20 -24.45
N ARG A 22 5.63 -27.21 -24.40
CA ARG A 22 5.99 -26.57 -23.14
C ARG A 22 5.35 -25.19 -23.15
N ARG A 23 4.04 -25.14 -22.89
CA ARG A 23 3.40 -23.94 -22.33
C ARG A 23 4.26 -23.62 -21.11
N GLN A 24 5.10 -22.59 -21.21
CA GLN A 24 5.95 -22.19 -20.10
C GLN A 24 5.00 -21.96 -18.93
N LYS A 25 5.10 -22.84 -17.93
CA LYS A 25 4.58 -22.57 -16.61
C LYS A 25 5.18 -21.21 -16.22
N PRO A 26 4.39 -20.20 -15.80
CA PRO A 26 4.95 -18.93 -15.39
C PRO A 26 6.07 -19.24 -14.41
N THR A 27 7.30 -18.90 -14.79
CA THR A 27 8.42 -18.87 -13.86
C THR A 27 7.98 -17.99 -12.71
N ALA A 28 8.17 -18.44 -11.46
CA ALA A 28 7.96 -17.60 -10.29
C ALA A 28 8.61 -16.25 -10.59
N GLU A 29 7.80 -15.20 -10.67
CA GLU A 29 8.25 -13.86 -11.06
C GLU A 29 9.35 -13.44 -10.09
N ASP A 30 10.39 -12.79 -10.60
CA ASP A 30 11.45 -12.23 -9.77
C ASP A 30 10.80 -11.21 -8.82
N PRO A 31 10.77 -11.44 -7.49
CA PRO A 31 10.10 -10.53 -6.56
C PRO A 31 10.65 -9.10 -6.63
N GLY A 32 11.92 -8.94 -7.02
CA GLY A 32 12.53 -7.64 -7.28
C GLY A 32 11.91 -6.94 -8.49
N ALA A 33 11.68 -7.67 -9.58
CA ALA A 33 11.06 -7.16 -10.80
C ALA A 33 9.58 -6.80 -10.60
N GLU A 34 8.83 -7.61 -9.82
CA GLU A 34 7.44 -7.31 -9.47
C GLU A 34 7.35 -6.02 -8.63
N ARG A 35 8.21 -5.88 -7.61
CA ARG A 35 8.28 -4.65 -6.81
C ARG A 35 8.67 -3.44 -7.66
N GLU A 36 9.66 -3.55 -8.55
CA GLU A 36 10.03 -2.47 -9.47
C GLU A 36 8.83 -2.06 -10.34
N ALA A 37 8.08 -3.03 -10.89
CA ALA A 37 6.90 -2.75 -11.68
C ALA A 37 5.80 -2.01 -10.89
N LEU A 38 5.56 -2.38 -9.64
CA LEU A 38 4.59 -1.70 -8.78
C LEU A 38 5.00 -0.25 -8.48
N LEU A 39 6.27 0.01 -8.16
CA LEU A 39 6.78 1.38 -7.95
C LEU A 39 6.68 2.22 -9.22
N LEU A 40 6.90 1.62 -10.39
CA LEU A 40 6.72 2.28 -11.67
C LEU A 40 5.26 2.56 -11.99
N ALA A 41 4.33 1.72 -11.52
CA ALA A 41 2.89 1.98 -11.67
C ALA A 41 2.46 3.20 -10.85
N PHE A 42 2.99 3.38 -9.63
CA PHE A 42 2.81 4.61 -8.85
C PHE A 42 3.30 5.86 -9.59
N ALA A 43 4.53 5.83 -10.09
CA ALA A 43 5.11 6.93 -10.83
C ALA A 43 4.31 7.25 -12.11
N ALA A 44 3.84 6.22 -12.81
CA ALA A 44 2.99 6.36 -14.00
C ALA A 44 1.60 6.92 -13.68
N ALA A 45 1.06 6.63 -12.49
CA ALA A 45 -0.16 7.23 -11.97
C ALA A 45 0.03 8.66 -11.45
N GLY A 46 1.25 9.22 -11.52
CA GLY A 46 1.54 10.59 -11.08
C GLY A 46 1.78 10.74 -9.58
N LEU A 47 1.87 9.63 -8.83
CA LEU A 47 2.13 9.66 -7.39
C LEU A 47 3.65 9.69 -7.15
N PRO A 48 4.19 10.79 -6.59
CA PRO A 48 5.62 10.96 -6.43
C PRO A 48 6.14 10.08 -5.28
N LEU A 49 7.27 9.41 -5.51
CA LEU A 49 7.86 8.45 -4.57
C LEU A 49 9.18 8.95 -3.97
N ALA A 50 9.43 8.56 -2.72
CA ALA A 50 10.74 8.68 -2.07
C ALA A 50 11.08 7.42 -1.24
N PRO A 51 12.37 7.04 -1.10
CA PRO A 51 12.78 5.90 -0.28
C PRO A 51 12.43 6.09 1.20
N ALA A 52 12.01 5.00 1.83
CA ALA A 52 11.64 4.93 3.23
C ALA A 52 12.34 3.78 3.96
N ALA A 53 12.46 3.94 5.27
CA ALA A 53 13.06 2.96 6.13
C ALA A 53 12.25 1.64 6.09
N HIS A 54 12.95 0.53 6.31
CA HIS A 54 12.38 -0.81 6.29
C HIS A 54 12.76 -1.58 7.57
N PRO A 55 12.11 -2.72 7.86
CA PRO A 55 12.48 -3.54 9.00
C PRO A 55 13.86 -4.18 8.78
N ALA A 56 14.71 -4.12 9.80
CA ALA A 56 16.03 -4.72 9.84
C ALA A 56 16.14 -5.59 11.11
N GLY A 57 15.65 -6.84 11.02
CA GLY A 57 15.48 -7.71 12.18
C GLY A 57 14.46 -7.10 13.16
N TYR A 58 14.83 -6.96 14.43
CA TYR A 58 14.00 -6.31 15.47
C TYR A 58 14.21 -4.78 15.53
N ARG A 59 14.76 -4.16 14.48
CA ARG A 59 15.11 -2.73 14.44
C ARG A 59 14.62 -2.07 13.15
N CYS A 60 14.70 -0.74 13.12
CA CYS A 60 14.52 0.06 11.91
C CYS A 60 15.84 0.12 11.12
N SER A 61 15.78 0.15 9.80
CA SER A 61 16.96 0.32 8.92
C SER A 61 17.65 1.69 9.03
N CYS A 62 17.13 2.60 9.84
CA CYS A 62 17.73 3.92 10.08
C CYS A 62 18.81 3.92 11.18
N ASP A 63 19.08 2.76 11.79
CA ASP A 63 20.03 2.54 12.88
C ASP A 63 19.81 3.37 14.16
N ARG A 64 18.74 4.17 14.22
CA ARG A 64 18.33 4.92 15.41
C ARG A 64 17.82 3.96 16.49
N ILE A 65 18.50 3.97 17.64
CA ILE A 65 18.00 3.31 18.85
C ILE A 65 16.72 4.03 19.31
N GLY A 66 15.65 3.28 19.52
CA GLY A 66 14.35 3.85 19.90
C GLY A 66 13.71 4.67 18.78
N CYS A 67 13.82 4.22 17.53
CA CYS A 67 13.09 4.81 16.42
C CYS A 67 11.58 4.87 16.76
N PRO A 68 10.94 6.05 16.73
CA PRO A 68 9.54 6.19 17.14
C PRO A 68 8.57 5.54 16.14
N THR A 69 8.93 5.51 14.86
CA THR A 69 8.09 4.95 13.78
C THR A 69 8.88 3.90 12.95
N PRO A 70 9.25 2.75 13.54
CA PRO A 70 10.10 1.77 12.86
C PRO A 70 9.54 1.36 11.50
N ALA A 71 10.40 1.43 10.47
CA ALA A 71 10.09 1.10 9.08
C ALA A 71 8.98 1.91 8.41
N ARG A 72 8.57 3.06 8.99
CA ARG A 72 7.44 3.86 8.52
C ARG A 72 7.81 5.31 8.15
N HIS A 73 9.08 5.67 8.22
CA HIS A 73 9.54 7.04 7.94
C HIS A 73 10.42 7.11 6.68
N PRO A 74 10.43 8.25 5.97
CA PRO A 74 11.37 8.52 4.88
C PRO A 74 12.82 8.39 5.35
N VAL A 75 13.72 7.99 4.45
CA VAL A 75 15.16 7.93 4.75
C VAL A 75 15.76 9.33 4.89
N SER A 76 15.30 10.27 4.07
CA SER A 76 15.79 11.63 3.99
C SER A 76 14.84 12.62 4.64
N PHE A 77 15.36 13.60 5.39
CA PHE A 77 14.56 14.72 5.89
C PHE A 77 14.11 15.67 4.78
N ALA A 78 14.74 15.62 3.60
CA ALA A 78 14.36 16.40 2.42
C ALA A 78 13.38 15.66 1.51
N TRP A 79 12.67 14.65 2.03
CA TRP A 79 11.80 13.76 1.26
C TRP A 79 10.76 14.51 0.42
N GLN A 80 10.22 15.63 0.91
CA GLN A 80 9.25 16.45 0.17
C GLN A 80 9.81 16.88 -1.19
N THR A 81 11.05 17.39 -1.19
CA THR A 81 11.72 17.88 -2.40
C THR A 81 12.36 16.78 -3.25
N GLN A 82 12.59 15.61 -2.65
CA GLN A 82 13.20 14.46 -3.33
C GLN A 82 12.15 13.50 -3.92
N SER A 83 10.89 13.61 -3.48
CA SER A 83 9.80 12.79 -3.99
C SER A 83 9.61 13.06 -5.48
N THR A 84 9.54 12.01 -6.30
CA THR A 84 9.52 12.16 -7.76
C THR A 84 8.76 11.05 -8.47
N THR A 85 8.28 11.36 -9.67
CA THR A 85 7.73 10.40 -10.64
C THR A 85 8.72 10.06 -11.75
N ASP A 86 9.98 10.54 -11.66
CA ASP A 86 11.01 10.23 -12.64
C ASP A 86 11.31 8.73 -12.67
N ARG A 87 11.00 8.10 -13.80
CA ARG A 87 11.17 6.66 -14.00
C ARG A 87 12.60 6.19 -13.74
N ALA A 88 13.61 6.90 -14.26
CA ALA A 88 15.00 6.47 -14.14
C ALA A 88 15.49 6.57 -12.69
N GLN A 89 14.99 7.55 -11.94
CA GLN A 89 15.22 7.69 -10.51
C GLN A 89 14.60 6.53 -9.72
N VAL A 90 13.32 6.21 -9.99
CA VAL A 90 12.60 5.12 -9.31
C VAL A 90 13.24 3.77 -9.59
N GLU A 91 13.57 3.46 -10.86
CA GLU A 91 14.29 2.23 -11.22
C GLU A 91 15.64 2.12 -10.50
N ARG A 92 16.38 3.23 -10.39
CA ARG A 92 17.67 3.26 -9.71
C ARG A 92 17.53 2.95 -8.22
N TRP A 93 16.54 3.54 -7.55
CA TRP A 93 16.27 3.21 -6.15
C TRP A 93 15.83 1.77 -5.98
N ALA A 94 14.89 1.29 -6.81
CA ALA A 94 14.37 -0.07 -6.73
C ALA A 94 15.48 -1.13 -6.80
N ARG A 95 16.45 -0.94 -7.72
CA ARG A 95 17.59 -1.87 -7.93
C ARG A 95 18.67 -1.77 -6.87
N ASN A 96 19.01 -0.57 -6.43
CA ASN A 96 20.10 -0.37 -5.46
C ASN A 96 19.66 -0.62 -4.01
N GLU A 97 18.36 -0.47 -3.73
CA GLU A 97 17.78 -0.61 -2.39
C GLU A 97 16.60 -1.61 -2.40
N PRO A 98 16.87 -2.92 -2.62
CA PRO A 98 15.82 -3.92 -2.83
C PRO A 98 14.94 -4.15 -1.60
N ARG A 99 15.41 -3.78 -0.40
CA ARG A 99 14.66 -3.92 0.85
C ARG A 99 13.98 -2.63 1.31
N ALA A 100 14.27 -1.48 0.70
CA ALA A 100 13.69 -0.22 1.13
C ALA A 100 12.17 -0.24 0.98
N ASN A 101 11.48 0.39 1.92
CA ASN A 101 10.10 0.78 1.67
C ASN A 101 10.11 2.04 0.80
N PHE A 102 8.93 2.46 0.34
CA PHE A 102 8.74 3.75 -0.30
C PHE A 102 7.56 4.47 0.34
N ILE A 103 7.62 5.79 0.34
CA ILE A 103 6.49 6.66 0.65
C ILE A 103 6.03 7.40 -0.60
N THR A 104 4.78 7.85 -0.57
CA THR A 104 4.25 8.84 -1.51
C THR A 104 3.96 10.14 -0.78
N ALA A 105 4.32 11.27 -1.38
CA ALA A 105 4.07 12.60 -0.80
C ALA A 105 2.65 13.08 -1.14
N THR A 106 1.84 13.39 -0.13
CA THR A 106 0.42 13.77 -0.29
C THR A 106 0.22 15.29 -0.39
N GLY A 107 -0.98 15.73 -0.79
CA GLY A 107 -1.39 17.14 -0.87
C GLY A 107 -0.83 17.94 -2.04
N MET A 108 -0.35 17.25 -3.08
CA MET A 108 0.00 17.87 -4.37
C MET A 108 -0.83 17.31 -5.52
N VAL A 109 -0.96 15.99 -5.59
CA VAL A 109 -1.67 15.27 -6.67
C VAL A 109 -2.78 14.39 -6.10
N HIS A 110 -2.55 13.84 -4.91
CA HIS A 110 -3.45 12.94 -4.22
C HIS A 110 -3.38 13.21 -2.72
N ASP A 111 -4.44 12.84 -2.03
CA ASP A 111 -4.49 12.74 -0.57
C ASP A 111 -4.78 11.30 -0.16
N VAL A 112 -4.65 11.03 1.15
CA VAL A 112 -5.01 9.74 1.72
C VAL A 112 -5.86 9.93 2.96
N LEU A 113 -7.04 9.30 2.97
CA LEU A 113 -7.87 9.16 4.16
C LEU A 113 -7.46 7.87 4.88
N ASP A 114 -6.89 8.02 6.08
CA ASP A 114 -6.40 6.95 6.94
C ASP A 114 -7.39 6.73 8.09
N VAL A 115 -7.98 5.53 8.17
CA VAL A 115 -8.97 5.14 9.19
C VAL A 115 -8.59 3.82 9.88
N PRO A 116 -9.11 3.51 11.08
CA PRO A 116 -8.96 2.20 11.69
C PRO A 116 -9.41 1.08 10.74
N LEU A 117 -8.70 -0.04 10.71
CA LEU A 117 -8.93 -1.12 9.72
C LEU A 117 -10.37 -1.62 9.71
N GLU A 118 -10.95 -1.89 10.89
CA GLU A 118 -12.32 -2.39 11.01
C GLU A 118 -13.35 -1.37 10.52
N ALA A 119 -13.18 -0.09 10.87
CA ALA A 119 -14.03 1.00 10.40
C ALA A 119 -13.93 1.18 8.88
N GLY A 120 -12.70 1.13 8.34
CA GLY A 120 -12.45 1.21 6.90
C GLY A 120 -13.07 0.05 6.13
N ALA A 121 -13.00 -1.17 6.67
CA ALA A 121 -13.61 -2.34 6.05
C ALA A 121 -15.15 -2.24 5.97
N ASP A 122 -15.80 -1.78 7.05
CA ASP A 122 -17.24 -1.50 7.05
C ASP A 122 -17.61 -0.41 6.03
N ALA A 123 -16.88 0.70 6.04
CA ALA A 123 -17.10 1.81 5.11
C ALA A 123 -16.91 1.38 3.66
N LEU A 124 -15.86 0.61 3.36
CA LEU A 124 -15.58 0.11 2.02
C LEU A 124 -16.72 -0.76 1.50
N ALA A 125 -17.24 -1.67 2.33
CA ALA A 125 -18.38 -2.51 1.96
C ALA A 125 -19.62 -1.65 1.61
N ARG A 126 -19.97 -0.69 2.48
CA ARG A 126 -21.10 0.22 2.28
C ARG A 126 -20.97 1.08 1.03
N LEU A 127 -19.79 1.62 0.77
CA LEU A 127 -19.52 2.44 -0.42
C LEU A 127 -19.69 1.62 -1.72
N LEU A 128 -19.16 0.39 -1.73
CA LEU A 128 -19.27 -0.50 -2.89
C LEU A 128 -20.71 -0.98 -3.11
N GLU A 129 -21.45 -1.29 -2.06
CA GLU A 129 -22.88 -1.63 -2.13
C GLU A 129 -23.73 -0.48 -2.66
N ALA A 130 -23.37 0.77 -2.31
CA ALA A 130 -24.01 1.98 -2.81
C ALA A 130 -23.60 2.34 -4.25
N GLY A 131 -22.64 1.62 -4.86
CA GLY A 131 -22.13 1.90 -6.20
C GLY A 131 -21.32 3.20 -6.28
N ILE A 132 -20.78 3.68 -5.16
CA ILE A 132 -19.89 4.84 -5.12
C ILE A 132 -18.51 4.40 -5.63
N GLU A 133 -17.91 5.20 -6.52
CA GLU A 133 -16.56 4.91 -7.03
C GLU A 133 -15.55 5.02 -5.88
N VAL A 134 -14.84 3.93 -5.63
CA VAL A 134 -13.77 3.87 -4.65
C VAL A 134 -12.47 3.65 -5.38
N GLY A 135 -11.50 4.54 -5.11
CA GLY A 135 -10.16 4.49 -5.68
C GLY A 135 -9.29 3.37 -5.13
N PRO A 136 -7.96 3.53 -5.22
CA PRO A 136 -7.02 2.60 -4.62
C PRO A 136 -7.20 2.56 -3.09
N VAL A 137 -7.14 1.37 -2.53
CA VAL A 137 -7.30 1.14 -1.09
C VAL A 137 -6.22 0.17 -0.62
N ALA A 138 -5.48 0.56 0.40
CA ALA A 138 -4.46 -0.28 1.01
C ALA A 138 -4.80 -0.60 2.47
N GLU A 139 -4.40 -1.78 2.91
CA GLU A 139 -4.34 -2.13 4.32
C GLU A 139 -2.91 -1.89 4.82
N SER A 140 -2.77 -1.16 5.92
CA SER A 140 -1.54 -1.10 6.70
C SER A 140 -1.71 -1.97 7.93
N GLY A 141 -1.00 -3.10 7.96
CA GLY A 141 -0.97 -4.01 9.09
C GLY A 141 -0.56 -3.32 10.41
N GLY A 142 -1.10 -3.87 11.50
CA GLY A 142 -0.91 -3.40 12.87
C GLY A 142 -1.55 -4.37 13.84
N THR A 143 -1.23 -4.25 15.14
CA THR A 143 -1.92 -4.99 16.20
C THR A 143 -2.99 -4.10 16.82
N GLY A 144 -4.23 -4.59 16.94
CA GLY A 144 -5.32 -3.85 17.55
C GLY A 144 -5.64 -2.56 16.79
N ASP A 145 -5.65 -1.44 17.50
CA ASP A 145 -5.96 -0.10 16.99
C ASP A 145 -4.90 0.48 16.02
N GLN A 146 -3.74 -0.17 15.92
CA GLN A 146 -2.67 0.21 14.99
C GLN A 146 -2.92 -0.24 13.56
N ALA A 147 -3.85 -1.18 13.32
CA ALA A 147 -4.19 -1.62 11.98
C ALA A 147 -5.05 -0.55 11.30
N ARG A 148 -4.68 -0.17 10.08
CA ARG A 148 -5.28 0.97 9.37
C ARG A 148 -5.68 0.59 7.95
N MET A 149 -6.68 1.27 7.42
CA MET A 149 -7.04 1.24 6.01
C MET A 149 -6.83 2.63 5.39
N LEU A 150 -6.18 2.66 4.24
CA LEU A 150 -5.75 3.87 3.53
C LEU A 150 -6.54 3.99 2.23
N PHE A 151 -7.34 5.04 2.09
CA PHE A 151 -8.09 5.36 0.88
C PHE A 151 -7.39 6.48 0.12
N PHE A 152 -6.92 6.18 -1.09
CA PHE A 152 -6.24 7.16 -1.94
C PHE A 152 -7.29 7.94 -2.74
N THR A 153 -7.23 9.26 -2.67
CA THR A 153 -8.19 10.18 -3.29
C THR A 153 -7.46 11.25 -4.09
N ALA A 154 -8.21 11.99 -4.91
CA ALA A 154 -7.70 13.23 -5.46
C ALA A 154 -7.35 14.18 -4.31
N THR A 155 -6.40 15.09 -4.53
CA THR A 155 -6.06 16.11 -3.54
C THR A 155 -7.26 17.02 -3.30
N ARG A 156 -7.49 17.44 -2.05
CA ARG A 156 -8.47 18.47 -1.73
C ARG A 156 -7.93 19.84 -2.16
N GLY A 157 -8.70 20.55 -2.97
CA GLY A 157 -8.35 21.89 -3.47
C GLY A 157 -7.60 21.88 -4.81
N THR A 158 -7.36 23.07 -5.34
CA THR A 158 -6.60 23.30 -6.57
C THR A 158 -5.12 23.51 -6.25
N PRO A 159 -4.20 22.61 -6.64
CA PRO A 159 -2.77 22.77 -6.38
C PRO A 159 -2.16 24.06 -6.96
N GLU A 160 -2.83 24.67 -7.94
CA GLU A 160 -2.40 25.87 -8.65
C GLU A 160 -2.78 27.18 -7.93
N ASP A 161 -3.69 27.12 -6.96
CA ASP A 161 -4.13 28.29 -6.19
C ASP A 161 -3.88 28.06 -4.69
N GLU A 162 -2.72 28.51 -4.22
CA GLU A 162 -2.34 28.37 -2.81
C GLU A 162 -3.29 29.11 -1.86
N ASP A 163 -4.04 30.11 -2.35
CA ASP A 163 -4.97 30.91 -1.55
C ASP A 163 -6.33 30.20 -1.32
N GLU A 164 -6.62 29.13 -2.07
CA GLU A 164 -7.81 28.28 -1.87
C GLU A 164 -7.55 27.13 -0.88
N TRP A 165 -6.30 26.93 -0.47
CA TRP A 165 -5.94 25.90 0.50
C TRP A 165 -6.23 26.35 1.95
N TRP A 166 -6.92 25.49 2.72
CA TRP A 166 -7.24 25.75 4.13
C TRP A 166 -6.94 24.54 5.02
N PRO A 167 -6.34 24.71 6.23
CA PRO A 167 -6.02 23.61 7.13
C PRO A 167 -7.25 23.10 7.90
N CYS A 168 -7.49 21.79 7.91
CA CYS A 168 -8.61 21.14 8.58
C CYS A 168 -8.19 20.44 9.88
N ALA A 169 -9.12 20.30 10.82
CA ALA A 169 -8.93 19.53 12.06
C ALA A 169 -8.66 18.02 11.82
N LEU A 170 -8.84 17.53 10.59
CA LEU A 170 -8.51 16.16 10.19
C LEU A 170 -7.12 16.06 9.55
N ASP A 171 -6.46 17.17 9.25
CA ASP A 171 -5.14 17.16 8.63
C ASP A 171 -4.14 16.48 9.56
N CYS A 172 -3.53 15.40 9.07
CA CYS A 172 -2.56 14.63 9.82
C CYS A 172 -1.17 14.82 9.22
N HIS A 173 -0.24 15.20 10.08
CA HIS A 173 1.18 15.22 9.80
C HIS A 173 1.87 14.07 10.53
N PRO A 174 3.05 13.60 10.06
CA PRO A 174 3.79 12.52 10.72
C PRO A 174 4.00 12.74 12.23
N GLU A 175 4.11 13.98 12.67
CA GLU A 175 4.27 14.39 14.07
C GLU A 175 2.97 14.42 14.88
N THR A 176 1.78 14.46 14.25
CA THR A 176 0.47 14.56 14.93
C THR A 176 -0.36 13.28 14.86
N MET A 177 0.22 12.16 14.42
CA MET A 177 -0.53 10.90 14.23
C MET A 177 -1.29 10.46 15.49
N ASP A 178 -0.70 10.63 16.67
CA ASP A 178 -1.31 10.21 17.95
C ASP A 178 -2.51 11.10 18.39
N GLU A 179 -2.67 12.28 17.80
CA GLU A 179 -3.74 13.24 18.13
C GLU A 179 -5.08 12.86 17.46
N HIS A 180 -5.04 12.00 16.44
CA HIS A 180 -6.19 11.59 15.65
C HIS A 180 -6.27 10.05 15.54
N PRO A 181 -6.71 9.34 16.60
CA PRO A 181 -6.83 7.88 16.55
C PRO A 181 -7.97 7.40 15.63
N GLY A 182 -8.94 8.27 15.33
CA GLY A 182 -10.03 8.02 14.38
C GLY A 182 -9.61 8.21 12.92
N LEU A 183 -10.36 9.03 12.18
CA LEU A 183 -10.02 9.39 10.81
C LEU A 183 -8.89 10.43 10.78
N ARG A 184 -7.92 10.20 9.90
CA ARG A 184 -6.80 11.09 9.58
C ARG A 184 -6.85 11.43 8.09
N TRP A 185 -6.47 12.65 7.75
CA TRP A 185 -6.36 13.09 6.37
C TRP A 185 -4.93 13.51 6.08
N HIS A 186 -4.20 12.65 5.37
CA HIS A 186 -2.87 12.96 4.87
C HIS A 186 -2.99 13.86 3.64
N CYS A 187 -2.80 15.17 3.86
CA CYS A 187 -2.82 16.21 2.83
C CYS A 187 -1.41 16.80 2.64
N ARG A 188 -1.31 18.12 2.47
CA ARG A 188 -0.06 18.85 2.20
C ARG A 188 0.94 18.66 3.34
N GLY A 189 2.18 18.39 2.97
CA GLY A 189 3.26 18.18 3.96
C GLY A 189 3.18 16.85 4.69
N SER A 190 2.35 15.91 4.23
CA SER A 190 2.24 14.57 4.79
C SER A 190 2.71 13.50 3.79
N TYR A 191 2.77 12.25 4.24
CA TYR A 191 3.10 11.10 3.42
C TYR A 191 2.45 9.84 3.96
N VAL A 192 2.33 8.83 3.12
CA VAL A 192 2.03 7.45 3.54
C VAL A 192 2.98 6.46 2.88
N LEU A 193 3.15 5.28 3.48
CA LEU A 193 3.84 4.16 2.84
C LEU A 193 3.05 3.66 1.62
N VAL A 194 3.74 3.27 0.56
CA VAL A 194 3.11 2.66 -0.62
C VAL A 194 3.23 1.13 -0.60
N PRO A 195 2.17 0.38 -0.97
CA PRO A 195 2.26 -1.07 -1.13
C PRO A 195 3.16 -1.49 -2.30
N PRO A 196 3.96 -2.57 -2.16
CA PRO A 196 4.19 -3.33 -0.93
C PRO A 196 5.22 -2.63 -0.03
N ALA A 197 4.92 -2.53 1.27
CA ALA A 197 5.89 -2.08 2.27
C ALA A 197 5.93 -3.06 3.45
N ALA A 198 7.13 -3.39 3.92
CA ALA A 198 7.32 -4.27 5.07
C ALA A 198 7.26 -3.48 6.38
N LEU A 199 6.59 -4.03 7.39
CA LEU A 199 6.46 -3.46 8.73
C LEU A 199 7.03 -4.42 9.78
N PRO A 200 7.34 -3.97 11.01
CA PRO A 200 7.77 -4.88 12.07
C PRO A 200 6.73 -5.97 12.38
N GLY A 201 7.18 -7.15 12.81
CA GLY A 201 6.29 -8.21 13.29
C GLY A 201 5.51 -8.94 12.18
N ASP A 202 6.15 -9.20 11.04
CA ASP A 202 5.56 -9.86 9.85
C ASP A 202 4.31 -9.15 9.29
N GLN A 203 4.16 -7.85 9.60
CA GLN A 203 3.13 -6.98 9.05
C GLN A 203 3.58 -6.35 7.75
N ALA A 204 2.63 -5.88 6.94
CA ALA A 204 2.92 -5.18 5.69
C ALA A 204 1.84 -4.14 5.36
N VAL A 205 2.17 -3.24 4.44
CA VAL A 205 1.19 -2.44 3.72
C VAL A 205 0.91 -3.12 2.38
N THR A 206 -0.34 -3.50 2.12
CA THR A 206 -0.75 -4.29 0.95
C THR A 206 -1.98 -3.70 0.29
N TRP A 207 -2.16 -3.95 -1.01
CA TRP A 207 -3.34 -3.49 -1.74
C TRP A 207 -4.57 -4.34 -1.43
N ILE A 208 -5.68 -3.67 -1.15
CA ILE A 208 -7.05 -4.22 -1.19
C ILE A 208 -7.68 -3.92 -2.56
N ARG A 209 -7.47 -2.70 -3.06
CA ARG A 209 -7.79 -2.24 -4.42
C ARG A 209 -6.56 -1.53 -4.98
N GLY A 210 -6.11 -1.95 -6.16
CA GLY A 210 -4.81 -1.53 -6.70
C GLY A 210 -4.79 -0.10 -7.26
N ILE A 211 -3.60 0.34 -7.66
CA ILE A 211 -3.32 1.69 -8.17
C ILE A 211 -3.95 1.96 -9.54
N GLU A 212 -4.46 0.93 -10.22
CA GLU A 212 -5.20 1.03 -11.48
C GLU A 212 -6.56 1.73 -11.36
N HIS A 213 -7.08 1.87 -10.14
CA HIS A 213 -8.32 2.59 -9.88
C HIS A 213 -8.10 4.11 -9.89
N THR A 214 -9.04 4.85 -10.47
CA THR A 214 -9.00 6.32 -10.50
C THR A 214 -9.13 6.90 -9.10
N LEU A 215 -8.44 7.99 -8.83
CA LEU A 215 -8.55 8.73 -7.58
C LEU A 215 -9.91 9.47 -7.51
N PRO A 216 -10.82 9.11 -6.59
CA PRO A 216 -12.10 9.79 -6.44
C PRO A 216 -11.94 11.14 -5.74
N ASP A 217 -12.95 12.00 -5.81
CA ASP A 217 -13.06 13.17 -4.95
C ASP A 217 -13.16 12.69 -3.47
N PRO A 218 -12.28 13.16 -2.56
CA PRO A 218 -12.33 12.74 -1.16
C PRO A 218 -13.69 13.00 -0.49
N LEU A 219 -14.40 14.07 -0.88
CA LEU A 219 -15.67 14.44 -0.28
C LEU A 219 -16.76 13.37 -0.47
N THR A 220 -16.66 12.54 -1.52
CA THR A 220 -17.62 11.45 -1.75
C THR A 220 -17.47 10.29 -0.76
N LEU A 221 -16.34 10.21 -0.06
CA LEU A 221 -16.03 9.14 0.90
C LEU A 221 -16.19 9.59 2.36
N LEU A 222 -16.00 10.89 2.63
CA LEU A 222 -15.85 11.43 3.98
C LEU A 222 -17.00 11.09 4.92
N GLU A 223 -18.25 11.26 4.49
CA GLU A 223 -19.42 11.01 5.34
C GLU A 223 -19.44 9.56 5.82
N THR A 224 -19.31 8.61 4.89
CA THR A 224 -19.35 7.17 5.21
C THR A 224 -18.17 6.76 6.09
N LEU A 225 -16.96 7.28 5.81
CA LEU A 225 -15.77 7.00 6.62
C LEU A 225 -15.88 7.59 8.02
N THR A 226 -16.43 8.80 8.16
CA THR A 226 -16.63 9.46 9.46
C THR A 226 -17.64 8.69 10.31
N ASP A 227 -18.76 8.29 9.71
CA ASP A 227 -19.80 7.49 10.38
C ASP A 227 -19.24 6.14 10.87
N ALA A 228 -18.49 5.44 10.02
CA ALA A 228 -17.88 4.17 10.39
C ALA A 228 -16.85 4.33 11.52
N CYS A 229 -16.04 5.38 11.48
CA CYS A 229 -15.10 5.70 12.56
C CYS A 229 -15.82 6.00 13.89
N ALA A 230 -16.94 6.74 13.84
CA ALA A 230 -17.72 7.05 15.03
C ALA A 230 -18.36 5.80 15.64
N ALA A 231 -18.89 4.90 14.81
CA ALA A 231 -19.45 3.62 15.25
C ALA A 231 -18.36 2.74 15.91
N TYR A 232 -17.19 2.64 15.28
CA TYR A 232 -16.04 1.88 15.79
C TYR A 232 -15.55 2.40 17.16
N ALA A 233 -15.45 3.72 17.32
CA ALA A 233 -15.07 4.33 18.60
C ALA A 233 -16.10 4.03 19.71
N GLY A 234 -17.39 4.03 19.36
CA GLY A 234 -18.47 3.66 20.28
C GLY A 234 -18.39 2.21 20.76
N THR A 235 -18.01 1.27 19.88
CA THR A 235 -17.83 -0.14 20.24
C THR A 235 -16.56 -0.39 21.06
N ALA A 236 -15.45 0.29 20.73
CA ALA A 236 -14.20 0.17 21.48
C ALA A 236 -14.37 0.63 22.94
N ASN A 237 -15.07 1.74 23.16
CA ASN A 237 -15.38 2.27 24.50
C ASN A 237 -16.38 1.41 25.29
N SER A 238 -17.12 0.52 24.64
CA SER A 238 -18.12 -0.35 25.26
C SER A 238 -17.55 -1.71 25.70
N THR A 239 -16.30 -2.00 25.36
CA THR A 239 -15.63 -3.24 25.77
C THR A 239 -15.03 -3.03 27.17
N PRO A 240 -15.57 -3.62 28.25
CA PRO A 240 -14.96 -3.46 29.56
C PRO A 240 -13.56 -4.05 29.53
N ALA A 241 -12.56 -3.22 29.82
CA ALA A 241 -11.20 -3.69 30.09
C ALA A 241 -11.29 -4.74 31.21
N VAL A 242 -11.09 -6.01 30.87
CA VAL A 242 -10.98 -7.07 31.86
C VAL A 242 -9.65 -6.84 32.57
N VAL A 243 -9.71 -6.03 33.63
CA VAL A 243 -8.61 -5.81 34.55
C VAL A 243 -8.42 -7.12 35.32
N ALA A 244 -7.59 -8.01 34.78
CA ALA A 244 -7.14 -9.20 35.48
C ALA A 244 -6.14 -8.79 36.57
N TRP A 245 -6.66 -8.46 37.75
CA TRP A 245 -5.84 -8.29 38.96
C TRP A 245 -5.66 -9.65 39.64
N PRO A 246 -4.44 -10.08 40.00
CA PRO A 246 -4.26 -11.29 40.79
C PRO A 246 -4.66 -11.03 42.24
N LEU A 247 -5.58 -11.85 42.76
CA LEU A 247 -5.83 -11.98 44.20
C LEU A 247 -4.69 -12.82 44.78
N GLY A 248 -3.78 -12.17 45.52
CA GLY A 248 -2.79 -12.85 46.32
C GLY A 248 -3.45 -13.63 47.46
N GLN A 249 -2.96 -14.85 47.68
CA GLN A 249 -3.10 -15.57 48.95
C GLN A 249 -1.74 -15.59 49.66
#